data_AF-A0A7L3MHN6-F1
#
_entry.id   AF-A0A7L3MHN6-F1
#
_cell.length_a   1.000
_cell.length_b   1.000
_cell.length_c   1.000
_cell.angle_alpha   90.00
_cell.angle_beta   90.00
_cell.angle_gamma   90.00
#
_symmetry.space_group_name_H-M   'P 1'
#
loop_
_entity.id
_entity.type
_entity.pdbx_description
1 polymer ?
#
loop_
_entity_poly.entity_id
_entity_poly.type
_entity_poly.pdbx_seq_one_letter_code
_entity_poly.pdbx_strand_id
1 'polypeptide(L)'
;KVLDRAEQLREMEANILPAFLRLQELTDRNVTVVLLSEIVWELFRPNSGCFEPFTMYFPDYSIGHLQKILSQNHPPEYSADFYSAYINILLGVFYMVCRDLKELRHLAALNFAKYCEPVVRGEANERDTRKLWKNIEPHLKKAMQTVYLREIS
;
A
#
# COMPACT_ATOMS: atom_id res chain seq x y z
N LYS A 1 23.86 -4.83 -1.16
CA LYS A 1 22.84 -5.81 -1.61
C LYS A 1 21.56 -5.58 -0.80
N VAL A 2 20.40 -5.58 -1.45
CA VAL A 2 19.09 -5.48 -0.77
C VAL A 2 18.49 -6.88 -0.70
N LEU A 3 18.06 -7.28 0.50
CA LEU A 3 17.34 -8.53 0.76
C LEU A 3 15.93 -8.17 1.20
N ASP A 4 14.95 -8.53 0.38
CA ASP A 4 13.54 -8.35 0.66
C ASP A 4 13.00 -9.58 1.42
N ARG A 5 11.95 -9.40 2.24
CA ARG A 5 11.40 -10.42 3.14
C ARG A 5 12.45 -11.09 4.01
N ALA A 6 13.31 -10.28 4.61
CA ALA A 6 14.47 -10.74 5.39
C ALA A 6 14.08 -11.62 6.57
N GLU A 7 12.84 -11.57 7.06
CA GLU A 7 12.30 -12.45 8.10
C GLU A 7 12.45 -13.94 7.79
N GLN A 8 12.56 -14.31 6.51
CA GLN A 8 12.82 -15.68 6.05
C GLN A 8 14.22 -16.17 6.42
N LEU A 9 15.20 -15.27 6.59
CA LEU A 9 16.57 -15.63 6.98
C LEU A 9 16.63 -16.30 8.36
N ARG A 10 15.61 -16.11 9.20
CA ARG A 10 15.50 -16.74 10.53
C ARG A 10 15.20 -18.23 10.45
N GLU A 11 14.56 -18.66 9.37
CA GLU A 11 14.25 -20.08 9.10
C GLU A 11 15.38 -20.79 8.36
N MET A 12 16.41 -20.06 7.96
CA MET A 12 17.62 -20.61 7.34
C MET A 12 18.65 -21.04 8.40
N GLU A 13 19.84 -21.46 7.96
CA GLU A 13 20.93 -21.78 8.89
C GLU A 13 21.29 -20.59 9.78
N ALA A 14 21.52 -20.85 11.08
CA ALA A 14 21.68 -19.82 12.11
C ALA A 14 22.86 -18.86 11.90
N ASN A 15 23.83 -19.23 11.06
CA ASN A 15 24.99 -18.42 10.70
C ASN A 15 24.72 -17.42 9.57
N ILE A 16 23.64 -17.58 8.79
CA ILE A 16 23.38 -16.78 7.58
C ILE A 16 23.13 -15.31 7.92
N LEU A 17 22.23 -15.04 8.87
CA LEU A 17 21.92 -13.67 9.29
C LEU A 17 23.17 -12.96 9.87
N PRO A 18 23.90 -13.53 10.86
CA PRO A 18 25.17 -12.96 11.34
C PRO A 18 26.20 -12.72 10.24
N ALA A 19 26.31 -13.63 9.26
CA ALA A 19 27.22 -13.49 8.14
C ALA A 19 26.85 -12.30 7.23
N PHE A 20 25.56 -12.10 6.95
CA PHE A 20 25.11 -10.93 6.18
C PHE A 20 25.34 -9.61 6.92
N LEU A 21 25.12 -9.58 8.23
CA LEU A 21 25.34 -8.38 9.05
C LEU A 21 26.82 -7.97 9.08
N ARG A 22 27.74 -8.93 9.02
CA ARG A 22 29.20 -8.70 9.01
C ARG A 22 29.85 -8.88 7.63
N LEU A 23 29.06 -8.89 6.56
CA LEU A 23 29.55 -9.24 5.22
C LEU A 23 30.69 -8.33 4.75
N GLN A 24 30.64 -7.05 5.12
CA GLN A 24 31.71 -6.09 4.86
C GLN A 24 33.05 -6.55 5.46
N GLU A 25 33.05 -6.95 6.74
CA GLU A 25 34.24 -7.42 7.45
C GLU A 25 34.74 -8.76 6.91
N LEU A 26 33.81 -9.68 6.60
CA LEU A 26 34.14 -11.00 6.09
C LEU A 26 34.76 -10.97 4.69
N THR A 27 34.39 -9.99 3.88
CA THR A 27 34.89 -9.85 2.49
C THR A 27 36.02 -8.85 2.35
N ASP A 28 36.26 -8.01 3.36
CA ASP A 28 37.14 -6.84 3.30
C ASP A 28 36.84 -5.95 2.08
N ARG A 29 35.54 -5.76 1.81
CA ARG A 29 35.03 -4.94 0.70
C ARG A 29 33.96 -3.99 1.20
N ASN A 30 33.88 -2.82 0.58
CA ASN A 30 32.83 -1.84 0.85
C ASN A 30 31.46 -2.34 0.35
N VAL A 31 30.76 -3.09 1.20
CA VAL A 31 29.47 -3.72 0.91
C VAL A 31 28.49 -3.36 2.01
N THR A 32 27.39 -2.72 1.63
CA THR A 32 26.25 -2.49 2.52
C THR A 32 25.16 -3.52 2.25
N VAL A 33 24.66 -4.18 3.30
CA VAL A 33 23.48 -5.05 3.24
C VAL A 33 22.28 -4.29 3.80
N VAL A 34 21.19 -4.26 3.04
CA VAL A 34 19.91 -3.67 3.46
C VAL A 34 18.91 -4.81 3.61
N LEU A 35 18.33 -4.94 4.79
CA LEU A 35 17.30 -5.93 5.11
C LEU A 35 15.94 -5.23 5.15
N LEU A 36 14.98 -5.70 4.37
CA LEU A 36 13.59 -5.23 4.39
C LEU A 36 12.73 -6.32 5.01
N SER A 37 11.84 -5.95 5.93
CA SER A 37 11.06 -6.89 6.72
C SER A 37 9.82 -6.23 7.30
N GLU A 38 8.76 -7.01 7.49
CA GLU A 38 7.52 -6.59 8.16
C GLU A 38 7.55 -6.83 9.68
N ILE A 39 8.54 -7.55 10.19
CA ILE A 39 8.73 -7.78 11.63
C ILE A 39 9.79 -6.85 12.21
N VAL A 40 9.67 -6.57 13.51
CA VAL A 40 10.62 -5.76 14.28
C VAL A 40 11.95 -6.49 14.52
N TRP A 41 13.04 -5.73 14.67
CA TRP A 41 14.41 -6.26 14.77
C TRP A 41 14.61 -7.19 15.96
N GLU A 42 13.91 -6.97 17.07
CA GLU A 42 13.99 -7.78 18.28
C GLU A 42 13.67 -9.26 18.01
N LEU A 43 12.83 -9.54 17.01
CA LEU A 43 12.46 -10.90 16.60
C LEU A 43 13.49 -11.57 15.67
N PHE A 44 14.56 -10.85 15.29
CA PHE A 44 15.69 -11.39 14.53
C PHE A 44 16.87 -11.79 15.41
N ARG A 45 16.98 -11.26 16.63
CA ARG A 45 18.18 -11.43 17.46
C ARG A 45 18.40 -12.91 17.83
N PRO A 46 19.53 -13.52 17.43
CA PRO A 46 19.87 -14.87 17.84
C PRO A 46 20.34 -14.88 19.31
N ASN A 47 20.19 -16.03 19.98
CA ASN A 47 20.58 -16.20 21.38
C ASN A 47 22.06 -15.91 21.66
N SER A 48 22.93 -16.14 20.68
CA SER A 48 24.38 -15.89 20.76
C SER A 48 24.76 -14.42 20.53
N GLY A 49 23.80 -13.55 20.21
CA GLY A 49 24.04 -12.18 19.75
C GLY A 49 24.51 -12.12 18.30
N CYS A 50 24.48 -10.91 17.72
CA CYS A 50 24.97 -10.60 16.38
C CYS A 50 25.36 -9.12 16.27
N PHE A 51 25.90 -8.70 15.12
CA PHE A 51 26.19 -7.29 14.85
C PHE A 51 24.88 -6.50 14.74
N GLU A 52 24.73 -5.43 15.51
CA GLU A 52 23.50 -4.63 15.54
C GLU A 52 23.44 -3.68 14.34
N PRO A 53 22.46 -3.83 13.42
CA PRO A 53 22.29 -2.94 12.29
C PRO A 53 21.65 -1.61 12.71
N PHE A 54 21.76 -0.62 11.84
CA PHE A 54 20.93 0.58 11.93
C PHE A 54 19.48 0.25 11.54
N THR A 55 18.55 0.40 12.48
CA THR A 55 17.12 0.13 12.25
C THR A 55 16.40 1.40 11.80
N MET A 56 15.68 1.30 10.69
CA MET A 56 14.88 2.39 10.13
C MET A 56 13.42 1.95 10.00
N TYR A 57 12.52 2.70 10.63
CA TYR A 57 11.08 2.44 10.57
C TYR A 57 10.43 3.22 9.42
N PHE A 58 9.62 2.53 8.61
CA PHE A 58 8.78 3.12 7.57
C PHE A 58 7.34 3.17 8.09
N PRO A 59 6.82 4.35 8.48
CA PRO A 59 5.50 4.47 9.07
C PRO A 59 4.39 4.23 8.05
N ASP A 60 3.25 3.76 8.55
CA ASP A 60 2.04 3.60 7.76
C ASP A 60 1.56 4.94 7.18
N TYR A 61 0.94 4.87 5.99
CA TYR A 61 0.35 6.04 5.38
C TYR A 61 -0.94 6.48 6.12
N SER A 62 -1.02 7.77 6.44
CA SER A 62 -2.27 8.38 6.89
C SER A 62 -3.28 8.45 5.74
N ILE A 63 -4.57 8.64 6.06
CA ILE A 63 -5.61 8.86 5.04
C ILE A 63 -5.25 9.99 4.06
N GLY A 64 -4.62 11.07 4.55
CA GLY A 64 -4.17 12.18 3.70
C GLY A 64 -3.00 11.80 2.79
N HIS A 65 -2.06 10.99 3.28
CA HIS A 65 -0.99 10.44 2.45
C HIS A 65 -1.55 9.53 1.35
N LEU A 66 -2.46 8.62 1.70
CA LEU A 66 -3.12 7.74 0.74
C LEU A 66 -3.89 8.52 -0.32
N GLN A 67 -4.69 9.53 0.08
CA GLN A 67 -5.41 10.39 -0.85
C GLN A 67 -4.45 11.05 -1.84
N LYS A 68 -3.35 11.63 -1.34
CA LYS A 68 -2.36 12.32 -2.17
C LYS A 68 -1.67 11.35 -3.15
N ILE A 69 -1.23 10.19 -2.68
CA ILE A 69 -0.52 9.20 -3.50
C ILE A 69 -1.46 8.59 -4.56
N LEU A 70 -2.67 8.20 -4.18
CA LEU A 70 -3.64 7.60 -5.10
C LEU A 70 -4.10 8.60 -6.16
N SER A 71 -4.26 9.87 -5.80
CA SER A 71 -4.74 10.90 -6.73
C SER A 71 -3.68 11.36 -7.76
N GLN A 72 -2.41 11.01 -7.58
CA GLN A 72 -1.32 11.42 -8.49
C GLN A 72 -1.45 10.82 -9.89
N ASN A 73 -1.98 9.59 -10.00
CA ASN A 73 -2.09 8.88 -11.27
C ASN A 73 -3.50 9.01 -11.84
N HIS A 74 -4.00 10.25 -11.95
CA HIS A 74 -5.32 10.47 -12.54
C HIS A 74 -5.30 10.21 -14.05
N PRO A 75 -6.41 9.74 -14.63
CA PRO A 75 -6.51 9.59 -16.08
C PRO A 75 -6.44 10.95 -16.77
N PRO A 76 -5.73 11.07 -17.91
CA PRO A 76 -5.52 12.34 -18.60
C PRO A 76 -6.81 12.94 -19.17
N GLU A 77 -7.87 12.15 -19.31
CA GLU A 77 -9.16 12.57 -19.85
C GLU A 77 -9.98 13.40 -18.86
N TYR A 78 -9.66 13.34 -17.56
CA TYR A 78 -10.41 13.99 -16.49
C TYR A 78 -9.54 14.95 -15.69
N SER A 79 -10.17 15.94 -15.07
CA SER A 79 -9.45 16.87 -14.19
C SER A 79 -8.90 16.16 -12.94
N ALA A 80 -7.74 16.63 -12.44
CA ALA A 80 -7.15 16.12 -11.21
C ALA A 80 -8.09 16.28 -10.01
N ASP A 81 -8.88 17.37 -9.97
CA ASP A 81 -9.88 17.61 -8.93
C ASP A 81 -11.01 16.59 -8.96
N PHE A 82 -11.49 16.21 -10.16
CA PHE A 82 -12.50 15.17 -10.33
C PHE A 82 -12.00 13.82 -9.79
N TYR A 83 -10.77 13.44 -10.15
CA TYR A 83 -10.19 12.19 -9.66
C TYR A 83 -9.88 12.23 -8.16
N SER A 84 -9.41 13.36 -7.63
CA SER A 84 -9.20 13.55 -6.19
C SER A 84 -10.50 13.44 -5.40
N ALA A 85 -11.60 14.00 -5.92
CA ALA A 85 -12.93 13.84 -5.32
C ALA A 85 -13.37 12.38 -5.33
N TYR A 86 -13.12 11.65 -6.42
CA TYR A 86 -13.37 10.21 -6.49
C TYR A 86 -12.58 9.43 -5.43
N ILE A 87 -11.27 9.65 -5.33
CA ILE A 87 -10.41 8.99 -4.34
C ILE A 87 -10.86 9.29 -2.91
N ASN A 88 -11.30 10.53 -2.63
CA ASN A 88 -11.84 10.89 -1.32
C ASN A 88 -13.10 10.07 -0.97
N ILE A 89 -14.00 9.87 -1.95
CA ILE A 89 -15.19 9.02 -1.77
C ILE A 89 -14.78 7.57 -1.52
N LEU A 90 -13.84 7.05 -2.30
CA LEU A 90 -13.34 5.69 -2.16
C LEU A 90 -12.72 5.46 -0.77
N LEU A 91 -11.83 6.35 -0.33
CA LEU A 91 -11.22 6.27 1.00
C LEU A 91 -12.27 6.40 2.11
N GLY A 92 -13.28 7.25 1.93
CA GLY A 92 -14.39 7.37 2.88
C GLY A 92 -15.17 6.06 3.10
N VAL A 93 -15.17 5.15 2.12
CA VAL A 93 -15.82 3.82 2.24
C VAL A 93 -14.83 2.75 2.71
N PHE A 94 -13.64 2.67 2.11
CA PHE A 94 -12.74 1.52 2.28
C PHE A 94 -11.70 1.70 3.40
N TYR A 95 -11.36 2.92 3.81
CA TYR A 95 -10.21 3.17 4.71
C TYR A 95 -10.32 2.50 6.09
N MET A 96 -11.55 2.27 6.57
CA MET A 96 -11.77 1.60 7.86
C MET A 96 -11.53 0.08 7.79
N VAL A 97 -11.53 -0.51 6.60
CA VAL A 97 -11.40 -1.95 6.38
C VAL A 97 -10.06 -2.30 5.71
N CYS A 98 -9.61 -1.50 4.76
CA CYS A 98 -8.39 -1.71 3.99
C CYS A 98 -7.54 -0.44 3.97
N ARG A 99 -6.28 -0.55 4.39
CA ARG A 99 -5.27 0.53 4.33
C ARG A 99 -4.10 0.20 3.40
N ASP A 100 -4.13 -0.97 2.78
CA ASP A 100 -3.11 -1.37 1.82
C ASP A 100 -3.23 -0.50 0.55
N LEU A 101 -2.14 0.21 0.23
CA LEU A 101 -2.09 1.13 -0.90
C LEU A 101 -2.31 0.42 -2.24
N LYS A 102 -1.81 -0.81 -2.40
CA LYS A 102 -1.89 -1.59 -3.63
C LYS A 102 -3.33 -2.06 -3.86
N GLU A 103 -3.99 -2.55 -2.81
CA GLU A 103 -5.40 -2.96 -2.88
C GLU A 103 -6.32 -1.76 -3.11
N LEU A 104 -6.11 -0.65 -2.40
CA LEU A 104 -6.87 0.58 -2.63
C LEU A 104 -6.71 1.10 -4.07
N ARG A 105 -5.51 1.01 -4.65
CA ARG A 105 -5.26 1.36 -6.06
C ARG A 105 -6.00 0.42 -7.02
N HIS A 106 -6.04 -0.88 -6.73
CA HIS A 106 -6.78 -1.85 -7.54
C HIS A 106 -8.29 -1.55 -7.51
N LEU A 107 -8.84 -1.31 -6.32
CA LEU A 107 -10.24 -0.94 -6.13
C LEU A 107 -10.59 0.38 -6.81
N ALA A 108 -9.68 1.36 -6.79
CA ALA A 108 -9.83 2.62 -7.50
C ALA A 108 -9.91 2.41 -9.01
N ALA A 109 -9.01 1.63 -9.59
CA ALA A 109 -9.05 1.33 -11.03
C ALA A 109 -10.33 0.59 -11.43
N LEU A 110 -10.78 -0.38 -10.64
CA LEU A 110 -11.95 -1.20 -10.93
C LEU A 110 -13.26 -0.40 -10.91
N ASN A 111 -13.39 0.54 -9.97
CA ASN A 111 -14.65 1.26 -9.75
C ASN A 111 -14.72 2.61 -10.47
N PHE A 112 -13.61 3.11 -11.03
CA PHE A 112 -13.58 4.43 -11.66
C PHE A 112 -14.51 4.53 -12.87
N ALA A 113 -14.61 3.48 -13.70
CA ALA A 113 -15.51 3.48 -14.85
C ALA A 113 -16.99 3.70 -14.46
N LYS A 114 -17.39 3.17 -13.30
CA LYS A 114 -18.75 3.37 -12.76
C LYS A 114 -18.94 4.78 -12.19
N TYR A 115 -17.85 5.41 -11.71
CA TYR A 115 -17.88 6.77 -11.20
C TYR A 115 -18.18 7.78 -12.30
N CYS A 116 -17.48 7.65 -13.44
CA CYS A 116 -17.58 8.58 -14.56
C CYS A 116 -18.77 8.31 -15.49
N GLU A 117 -19.49 7.18 -15.34
CA GLU A 117 -20.63 6.80 -16.19
C GLU A 117 -21.70 7.92 -16.36
N PRO A 118 -22.13 8.64 -15.30
CA PRO A 118 -23.08 9.74 -15.47
C PRO A 118 -22.51 10.92 -16.26
N VAL A 119 -21.19 11.12 -16.22
CA VAL A 119 -20.50 12.17 -17.00
C VAL A 119 -20.43 11.78 -18.47
N VAL A 120 -20.07 10.52 -18.74
CA VAL A 120 -20.01 9.96 -20.10
C VAL A 120 -21.39 9.98 -20.77
N ARG A 121 -22.47 9.78 -20.01
CA ARG A 121 -23.86 9.85 -20.51
C ARG A 121 -24.40 11.28 -20.64
N GLY A 122 -23.67 12.30 -20.20
CA GLY A 122 -24.16 13.69 -20.17
C GLY A 122 -25.27 13.94 -19.14
N GLU A 123 -25.46 13.04 -18.19
CA GLU A 123 -26.44 13.19 -17.12
C GLU A 123 -25.91 14.08 -15.98
N ALA A 124 -24.59 14.20 -15.83
CA ALA A 124 -23.93 15.01 -14.81
C ALA A 124 -22.63 15.62 -15.36
N ASN A 125 -22.19 16.73 -14.78
CA ASN A 125 -20.88 17.31 -15.02
C ASN A 125 -19.87 16.84 -13.95
N GLU A 126 -18.57 17.01 -14.22
CA GLU A 126 -17.50 16.72 -13.23
C GLU A 126 -17.68 17.48 -11.90
N ARG A 127 -18.32 18.65 -11.94
CA ARG A 127 -18.58 19.48 -10.75
C ARG A 127 -19.77 19.01 -9.91
N ASP A 128 -20.59 18.08 -10.41
CA ASP A 128 -21.78 17.59 -9.73
C ASP A 128 -21.45 16.51 -8.68
N THR A 129 -20.50 16.82 -7.80
CA THR A 129 -19.91 15.91 -6.81
C THR A 129 -20.96 15.14 -5.98
N ARG A 130 -22.03 15.81 -5.54
CA ARG A 130 -23.12 15.17 -4.78
C ARG A 130 -23.89 14.13 -5.61
N LYS A 131 -24.11 14.39 -6.90
CA LYS A 131 -24.85 13.47 -7.80
C LYS A 131 -24.00 12.24 -8.10
N LEU A 132 -22.71 12.46 -8.38
CA LEU A 132 -21.74 11.39 -8.63
C LEU A 132 -21.53 10.50 -7.41
N TRP A 133 -21.43 11.11 -6.21
CA TRP A 133 -21.34 10.38 -4.95
C TRP A 133 -22.56 9.47 -4.73
N LYS A 134 -23.79 10.01 -4.86
CA LYS A 134 -25.02 9.22 -4.70
C LYS A 134 -25.11 8.06 -5.70
N ASN A 135 -24.55 8.20 -6.90
CA ASN A 135 -24.52 7.15 -7.90
C ASN A 135 -23.59 6.00 -7.51
N ILE A 136 -22.38 6.32 -7.03
CA ILE A 136 -21.35 5.29 -6.78
C ILE A 136 -21.33 4.73 -5.36
N GLU A 137 -21.75 5.50 -4.35
CA GLU A 137 -21.64 5.09 -2.95
C GLU A 137 -22.30 3.71 -2.67
N PRO A 138 -23.52 3.40 -3.15
CA PRO A 138 -24.11 2.08 -2.94
C PRO A 138 -23.31 0.96 -3.61
N HIS A 139 -22.73 1.24 -4.77
CA HIS A 139 -21.89 0.29 -5.51
C HIS A 139 -20.60 -0.02 -4.74
N LEU A 140 -19.93 0.99 -4.19
CA LEU A 140 -18.72 0.81 -3.38
C LEU A 140 -19.01 0.04 -2.10
N LYS A 141 -20.11 0.35 -1.41
CA LYS A 141 -20.55 -0.38 -0.21
C LYS A 141 -20.80 -1.86 -0.50
N LYS A 142 -21.40 -2.18 -1.66
CA LYS A 142 -21.59 -3.57 -2.10
C LYS A 142 -20.26 -4.24 -2.44
N ALA A 143 -19.36 -3.54 -3.13
CA ALA A 143 -18.03 -4.06 -3.46
C ALA A 143 -17.19 -4.35 -2.21
N MET A 144 -17.31 -3.52 -1.17
CA MET A 144 -16.67 -3.73 0.13
C MET A 144 -17.10 -5.06 0.76
N GLN A 145 -18.41 -5.39 0.72
CA GLN A 145 -18.92 -6.65 1.25
C GLN A 145 -18.39 -7.87 0.47
N THR A 146 -18.18 -7.76 -0.84
CA THR A 146 -17.69 -8.88 -1.65
C THR A 146 -16.17 -9.06 -1.58
N VAL A 147 -15.41 -7.97 -1.43
CA VAL A 147 -13.95 -8.02 -1.26
C VAL A 147 -13.60 -8.67 0.08
N TYR A 148 -14.35 -8.35 1.15
CA TYR A 148 -14.20 -8.98 2.47
C TYR A 148 -14.34 -10.51 2.43
N LEU A 149 -15.17 -11.05 1.52
CA LEU A 149 -15.34 -12.49 1.37
C LEU A 149 -14.16 -13.21 0.71
N ARG A 150 -13.32 -12.48 -0.08
CA ARG A 150 -12.13 -13.06 -0.72
C ARG A 150 -10.95 -13.20 0.24
N GLU A 151 -10.85 -12.36 1.26
CA GLU A 151 -9.78 -12.46 2.27
C GLU A 151 -10.03 -13.57 3.32
N ILE A 152 -11.26 -14.11 3.40
CA ILE A 152 -11.64 -15.19 4.33
C ILE A 152 -11.54 -16.58 3.68
N SER A 153 -11.21 -16.67 2.38
CA SER A 153 -11.04 -17.92 1.63
C SER A 153 -9.56 -18.21 1.37
#